data_AF-A0A959H0D5-F1
#
_entry.id   AF-A0A959H0D5-F1
#
_cell.length_a   1.000
_cell.length_b   1.000
_cell.length_c   1.000
_cell.angle_alpha   90.00
_cell.angle_beta   90.00
_cell.angle_gamma   90.00
#
_symmetry.space_group_name_H-M   'P 1'
#
loop_
_entity.id
_entity.type
_entity.pdbx_description
1 polymer ?
#
loop_
_entity_poly.entity_id
_entity_poly.type
_entity_poly.pdbx_seq_one_letter_code
_entity_poly.pdbx_strand_id
1 'polypeptide(L)'
;ASVLPAGIRGIVVAGLLAALMSSLAGVFNASSTLFTMDLYSKFRPNTSEKSLVRVGRIATAVMVLIGLLWIPVIQGSRGLYDYLQSVQGYLAPPIFVVFFFGVFNKRLNAKGCLAALLVGFAMGLFRLAIDTPVILSESFKYEEGSFFWIINNIFFQYYSLVIFLVSALVMVVVSYATEQPSYQQISGLTFGTVTSDQKAETRASYTKGDVVTTVFVLLLILAAYLYFNG
;
A
#
# COMPACT_ATOMS: atom_id res chain seq x y z
N ALA A 1 -31.84 1.73 15.59
CA ALA A 1 -31.97 2.60 14.40
C ALA A 1 -32.91 3.78 14.67
N SER A 2 -32.66 4.55 15.74
CA SER A 2 -33.57 5.58 16.27
C SER A 2 -32.83 6.71 16.99
N VAL A 3 -31.63 7.07 16.53
CA VAL A 3 -30.79 8.11 17.17
C VAL A 3 -30.96 9.48 16.50
N LEU A 4 -31.41 9.52 15.23
CA LEU A 4 -31.51 10.76 14.44
C LEU A 4 -32.97 11.07 14.05
N PRO A 5 -33.40 12.35 14.11
CA PRO A 5 -34.71 12.78 13.63
C PRO A 5 -34.94 12.48 12.15
N ALA A 6 -36.23 12.35 11.77
CA ALA A 6 -36.64 12.35 10.38
C ALA A 6 -36.16 13.64 9.67
N GLY A 7 -35.81 13.56 8.39
CA GLY A 7 -35.13 14.65 7.67
C GLY A 7 -33.60 14.59 7.83
N ILE A 8 -33.08 14.76 9.06
CA ILE A 8 -31.62 14.69 9.32
C ILE A 8 -31.06 13.31 8.96
N ARG A 9 -31.80 12.24 9.28
CA ARG A 9 -31.44 10.88 8.86
C ARG A 9 -31.28 10.77 7.33
N GLY A 10 -32.15 11.42 6.57
CA GLY A 10 -32.08 11.43 5.11
C GLY A 10 -30.83 12.15 4.60
N ILE A 11 -30.52 13.31 5.18
CA ILE A 11 -29.31 14.08 4.86
C ILE A 11 -28.04 13.28 5.15
N VAL A 12 -27.96 12.64 6.33
CA VAL A 12 -26.80 11.83 6.72
C VAL A 12 -26.60 10.64 5.78
N VAL A 13 -27.68 9.92 5.44
CA VAL A 13 -27.59 8.78 4.51
C VAL A 13 -27.20 9.24 3.11
N ALA A 14 -27.77 10.35 2.61
CA ALA A 14 -27.41 10.92 1.32
C ALA A 14 -25.94 11.35 1.27
N GLY A 15 -25.45 12.02 2.32
CA GLY A 15 -24.05 12.42 2.45
C GLY A 15 -23.09 11.23 2.51
N LEU A 16 -23.45 10.17 3.26
CA LEU A 16 -22.65 8.95 3.31
C LEU A 16 -22.58 8.25 1.95
N LEU A 17 -23.72 8.12 1.25
CA LEU A 17 -23.76 7.52 -0.08
C LEU A 17 -22.95 8.35 -1.10
N ALA A 18 -23.06 9.68 -1.06
CA ALA A 18 -22.30 10.57 -1.92
C ALA A 18 -20.78 10.44 -1.66
N ALA A 19 -20.37 10.41 -0.38
CA ALA A 19 -18.97 10.22 0.00
C ALA A 19 -18.44 8.86 -0.48
N LEU A 20 -19.20 7.77 -0.28
CA LEU A 20 -18.85 6.44 -0.75
C LEU A 20 -18.70 6.39 -2.28
N MET A 21 -19.65 6.96 -3.02
CA MET A 21 -19.60 7.03 -4.48
C MET A 21 -18.38 7.81 -4.98
N SER A 22 -18.04 8.92 -4.31
CA SER A 22 -16.86 9.72 -4.65
C SER A 22 -15.55 8.95 -4.43
N SER A 23 -15.39 8.28 -3.28
CA SER A 23 -14.21 7.47 -3.00
C SER A 23 -14.07 6.29 -3.97
N LEU A 24 -15.18 5.58 -4.28
CA LEU A 24 -15.17 4.48 -5.23
C LEU A 24 -14.81 4.94 -6.65
N ALA A 25 -15.40 6.05 -7.11
CA ALA A 25 -15.07 6.63 -8.41
C ALA A 25 -13.58 6.99 -8.51
N GLY A 26 -13.01 7.57 -7.44
CA GLY A 26 -11.59 7.88 -7.36
C GLY A 26 -10.69 6.64 -7.46
N VAL A 27 -10.96 5.61 -6.66
CA VAL A 27 -10.19 4.36 -6.67
C VAL A 27 -10.27 3.66 -8.03
N PHE A 28 -11.46 3.55 -8.62
CA PHE A 28 -11.62 2.91 -9.93
C PHE A 28 -10.96 3.71 -11.06
N ASN A 29 -11.00 5.05 -11.01
CA ASN A 29 -10.33 5.88 -12.00
C ASN A 29 -8.80 5.77 -11.90
N ALA A 30 -8.24 5.80 -10.69
CA ALA A 30 -6.82 5.62 -10.44
C ALA A 30 -6.34 4.23 -10.94
N SER A 31 -7.05 3.16 -10.55
CA SER A 31 -6.70 1.80 -10.97
C SER A 31 -6.86 1.59 -12.48
N SER A 32 -7.89 2.19 -13.10
CA SER A 32 -8.05 2.18 -14.56
C SER A 32 -6.87 2.85 -15.25
N THR A 33 -6.41 3.99 -14.73
CA THR A 33 -5.27 4.74 -15.29
C THR A 33 -3.97 3.97 -15.12
N LEU A 34 -3.74 3.36 -13.95
CA LEU A 34 -2.60 2.48 -13.71
C LEU A 34 -2.59 1.32 -14.71
N PHE A 35 -3.73 0.64 -14.90
CA PHE A 35 -3.82 -0.45 -15.87
C PHE A 35 -3.60 0.02 -17.32
N THR A 36 -4.20 1.15 -17.73
CA THR A 36 -4.08 1.61 -19.12
C THR A 36 -2.72 2.22 -19.43
N MET A 37 -2.24 3.13 -18.59
CA MET A 37 -1.02 3.88 -18.83
C MET A 37 0.22 3.08 -18.43
N ASP A 38 0.22 2.43 -17.27
CA ASP A 38 1.44 1.79 -16.77
C ASP A 38 1.65 0.36 -17.30
N LEU A 39 0.57 -0.36 -17.63
CA LEU A 39 0.63 -1.70 -18.22
C LEU A 39 0.30 -1.69 -19.71
N TYR A 40 -0.94 -1.34 -20.09
CA TYR A 40 -1.42 -1.55 -21.45
C TYR A 40 -0.65 -0.73 -22.50
N SER A 41 -0.36 0.55 -22.21
CA SER A 41 0.36 1.42 -23.14
C SER A 41 1.81 0.97 -23.38
N LYS A 42 2.46 0.38 -22.37
CA LYS A 42 3.81 -0.18 -22.48
C LYS A 42 3.83 -1.49 -23.26
N PHE A 43 2.79 -2.33 -23.13
CA PHE A 43 2.66 -3.57 -23.90
C PHE A 43 2.22 -3.36 -25.35
N ARG A 44 1.37 -2.34 -25.61
CA ARG A 44 0.93 -1.95 -26.96
C ARG A 44 1.23 -0.47 -27.23
N PRO A 45 2.49 -0.14 -27.53
CA PRO A 45 2.85 1.21 -27.96
C PRO A 45 2.09 1.57 -29.24
N ASN A 46 1.63 2.81 -29.36
CA ASN A 46 0.77 3.36 -30.45
C ASN A 46 -0.75 3.09 -30.34
N THR A 47 -1.27 2.82 -29.14
CA THR A 47 -2.72 2.75 -28.94
C THR A 47 -3.35 4.15 -28.97
N SER A 48 -4.40 4.35 -29.78
CA SER A 48 -5.16 5.61 -29.82
C SER A 48 -5.82 5.92 -28.47
N GLU A 49 -6.00 7.21 -28.15
CA GLU A 49 -6.69 7.66 -26.93
C GLU A 49 -8.10 7.07 -26.78
N LYS A 50 -8.87 7.00 -27.88
CA LYS A 50 -10.20 6.39 -27.88
C LYS A 50 -10.17 4.93 -27.45
N SER A 51 -9.13 4.19 -27.85
CA SER A 51 -8.94 2.79 -27.44
C SER A 51 -8.50 2.71 -25.97
N LEU A 52 -7.63 3.59 -25.50
CA LEU A 52 -7.21 3.64 -24.09
C LEU A 52 -8.41 3.89 -23.16
N VAL A 53 -9.31 4.81 -23.50
CA VAL A 53 -10.54 5.06 -22.72
C VAL A 53 -11.44 3.83 -22.69
N ARG A 54 -11.59 3.11 -23.81
CA ARG A 54 -12.38 1.86 -23.86
C ARG A 54 -11.77 0.79 -22.96
N VAL A 55 -10.46 0.59 -23.04
CA VAL A 55 -9.74 -0.38 -22.18
C VAL A 55 -9.89 0.00 -20.71
N GLY A 56 -9.79 1.27 -20.36
CA GLY A 56 -9.99 1.73 -18.98
C GLY A 56 -11.40 1.46 -18.43
N ARG A 57 -12.44 1.67 -19.24
CA ARG A 57 -13.82 1.30 -18.86
C ARG A 57 -13.99 -0.20 -18.65
N ILE A 58 -13.38 -1.03 -19.51
CA ILE A 58 -13.40 -2.49 -19.36
C ILE A 58 -12.67 -2.90 -18.08
N ALA A 59 -11.47 -2.35 -17.84
CA ALA A 59 -10.71 -2.61 -16.61
C ALA A 59 -11.54 -2.26 -15.36
N THR A 60 -12.23 -1.11 -15.37
CA THR A 60 -13.14 -0.71 -14.29
C THR A 60 -14.26 -1.72 -14.06
N ALA A 61 -14.95 -2.15 -15.13
CA ALA A 61 -16.01 -3.15 -15.02
C ALA A 61 -15.50 -4.49 -14.46
N VAL A 62 -14.33 -4.95 -14.91
CA VAL A 62 -13.70 -6.17 -14.40
C VAL A 62 -13.33 -6.03 -12.92
N MET A 63 -12.75 -4.91 -12.50
CA MET A 63 -12.42 -4.66 -11.09
C MET A 63 -13.67 -4.65 -10.20
N VAL A 64 -14.78 -4.07 -10.66
CA VAL A 64 -16.05 -4.10 -9.93
C VAL A 64 -16.54 -5.54 -9.76
N LEU A 65 -16.50 -6.35 -10.83
CA LEU A 65 -16.90 -7.76 -10.75
C LEU A 65 -16.03 -8.56 -9.77
N ILE A 66 -14.71 -8.39 -9.82
CA ILE A 66 -13.79 -9.03 -8.88
C ILE A 66 -14.09 -8.58 -7.45
N GLY A 67 -14.33 -7.29 -7.22
CA GLY A 67 -14.69 -6.75 -5.90
C GLY A 67 -15.98 -7.36 -5.35
N LEU A 68 -17.01 -7.51 -6.19
CA LEU A 68 -18.28 -8.16 -5.81
C LEU A 68 -18.09 -9.64 -5.47
N LEU A 69 -17.27 -10.36 -6.25
CA LEU A 69 -16.94 -11.76 -5.99
C LEU A 69 -16.11 -11.94 -4.70
N TRP A 70 -15.41 -10.90 -4.25
CA TRP A 70 -14.57 -10.93 -3.05
C TRP A 70 -15.32 -10.61 -1.75
N ILE A 71 -16.59 -10.17 -1.82
CA ILE A 71 -17.40 -9.83 -0.64
C ILE A 71 -17.46 -10.97 0.40
N PRO A 72 -17.68 -12.26 0.04
CA PRO A 72 -17.77 -13.34 1.02
C PRO A 72 -16.48 -13.53 1.83
N VAL A 73 -15.31 -13.30 1.21
CA VAL A 73 -14.01 -13.37 1.89
C VAL A 73 -13.93 -12.30 2.99
N ILE A 74 -14.36 -11.08 2.69
CA ILE A 74 -14.33 -9.98 3.66
C ILE A 74 -15.31 -10.24 4.81
N GLN A 75 -16.49 -10.79 4.50
CA GLN A 75 -17.51 -11.10 5.51
C GLN A 75 -17.08 -12.20 6.48
N GLY A 76 -16.25 -13.15 6.04
CA GLY A 76 -15.70 -14.20 6.91
C GLY A 76 -14.57 -13.73 7.83
N SER A 77 -14.06 -12.49 7.65
CA SER A 77 -13.02 -11.93 8.50
C SER A 77 -13.59 -11.39 9.84
N ARG A 78 -12.71 -11.16 10.81
CA ARG A 78 -13.04 -10.55 12.13
C ARG A 78 -13.60 -9.13 12.02
N GLY A 79 -13.46 -8.50 10.86
CA GLY A 79 -14.03 -7.21 10.53
C GLY A 79 -13.40 -6.63 9.27
N LEU A 80 -14.08 -5.66 8.66
CA LEU A 80 -13.59 -4.98 7.45
C LEU A 80 -12.25 -4.27 7.72
N TYR A 81 -12.13 -3.57 8.85
CA TYR A 81 -10.92 -2.83 9.19
C TYR A 81 -9.72 -3.76 9.38
N ASP A 82 -9.89 -4.85 10.15
CA ASP A 82 -8.83 -5.83 10.38
C ASP A 82 -8.39 -6.52 9.09
N TYR A 83 -9.34 -6.86 8.21
CA TYR A 83 -9.04 -7.43 6.90
C TYR A 83 -8.23 -6.45 6.04
N LEU A 84 -8.69 -5.19 5.95
CA LEU A 84 -8.00 -4.14 5.19
C LEU A 84 -6.58 -3.89 5.71
N GLN A 85 -6.40 -3.81 7.03
CA GLN A 85 -5.10 -3.64 7.66
C GLN A 85 -4.19 -4.85 7.41
N SER A 86 -4.74 -6.07 7.43
CA SER A 86 -3.97 -7.29 7.16
C SER A 86 -3.47 -7.32 5.72
N VAL A 87 -4.34 -7.08 4.74
CA VAL A 87 -3.95 -7.04 3.31
C VAL A 87 -2.94 -5.92 3.05
N GLN A 88 -3.12 -4.73 3.63
CA GLN A 88 -2.14 -3.64 3.55
C GLN A 88 -0.80 -4.05 4.19
N GLY A 89 -0.84 -4.71 5.35
CA GLY A 89 0.33 -5.23 6.03
C GLY A 89 1.10 -6.29 5.22
N TYR A 90 0.45 -6.96 4.27
CA TYR A 90 1.08 -7.94 3.39
C TYR A 90 1.69 -7.33 2.13
N LEU A 91 1.13 -6.22 1.63
CA LEU A 91 1.51 -5.63 0.34
C LEU A 91 2.36 -4.34 0.47
N ALA A 92 2.19 -3.57 1.54
CA ALA A 92 2.89 -2.32 1.77
C ALA A 92 4.39 -2.45 2.12
N PRO A 93 4.85 -3.46 2.90
CA PRO A 93 6.25 -3.55 3.31
C PRO A 93 7.29 -3.52 2.18
N PRO A 94 7.17 -4.30 1.08
CA PRO A 94 8.18 -4.28 0.03
C PRO A 94 8.25 -2.93 -0.69
N ILE A 95 7.10 -2.25 -0.82
CA ILE A 95 7.04 -0.89 -1.39
C ILE A 95 7.78 0.08 -0.47
N PHE A 96 7.49 0.03 0.83
CA PHE A 96 8.17 0.84 1.83
C PHE A 96 9.69 0.59 1.81
N VAL A 97 10.14 -0.67 1.75
CA VAL A 97 11.56 -1.01 1.65
C VAL A 97 12.22 -0.33 0.46
N VAL A 98 11.63 -0.45 -0.74
CA VAL A 98 12.23 0.10 -1.96
C VAL A 98 12.34 1.62 -1.90
N PHE A 99 11.27 2.31 -1.48
CA PHE A 99 11.28 3.77 -1.39
C PHE A 99 12.16 4.28 -0.26
N PHE A 100 12.02 3.71 0.94
CA PHE A 100 12.77 4.15 2.12
C PHE A 100 14.27 3.94 1.90
N PHE A 101 14.71 2.69 1.68
CA PHE A 101 16.13 2.40 1.51
C PHE A 101 16.70 2.99 0.21
N GLY A 102 15.91 3.04 -0.87
CA GLY A 102 16.33 3.63 -2.14
C GLY A 102 16.71 5.11 -2.02
N VAL A 103 15.98 5.88 -1.21
CA VAL A 103 16.28 7.29 -0.95
C VAL A 103 17.55 7.46 -0.10
N PHE A 104 17.84 6.55 0.83
CA PHE A 104 19.01 6.66 1.72
C PHE A 104 20.29 6.04 1.15
N ASN A 105 20.22 5.13 0.17
CA ASN A 105 21.38 4.39 -0.31
C ASN A 105 21.55 4.43 -1.84
N LYS A 106 22.55 5.20 -2.29
CA LYS A 106 22.95 5.35 -3.71
C LYS A 106 23.40 4.06 -4.40
N ARG A 107 23.76 3.01 -3.66
CA ARG A 107 24.25 1.74 -4.22
C ARG A 107 23.11 0.82 -4.67
N LEU A 108 21.89 1.05 -4.18
CA LEU A 108 20.73 0.24 -4.51
C LEU A 108 20.27 0.53 -5.95
N ASN A 109 19.95 -0.51 -6.70
CA ASN A 109 19.67 -0.41 -8.13
C ASN A 109 18.30 -1.00 -8.48
N ALA A 110 17.84 -0.73 -9.71
CA ALA A 110 16.53 -1.16 -10.19
C ALA A 110 16.33 -2.69 -10.14
N LYS A 111 17.39 -3.49 -10.40
CA LYS A 111 17.34 -4.95 -10.35
C LYS A 111 17.06 -5.44 -8.91
N GLY A 112 17.75 -4.88 -7.92
CA GLY A 112 17.52 -5.19 -6.51
C GLY A 112 16.17 -4.72 -6.00
N CYS A 113 15.72 -3.52 -6.40
CA CYS A 113 14.38 -3.02 -6.09
C CYS A 113 13.29 -3.94 -6.65
N LEU A 114 13.40 -4.34 -7.92
CA LEU A 114 12.44 -5.24 -8.56
C LEU A 114 12.41 -6.60 -7.87
N ALA A 115 13.58 -7.18 -7.55
CA ALA A 115 13.66 -8.44 -6.82
C ALA A 115 12.98 -8.36 -5.45
N ALA A 116 13.20 -7.28 -4.70
CA ALA A 116 12.57 -7.07 -3.40
C ALA A 116 11.04 -6.94 -3.49
N LEU A 117 10.54 -6.23 -4.52
CA LEU A 117 9.11 -6.12 -4.80
C LEU A 117 8.51 -7.47 -5.16
N LEU A 118 9.15 -8.24 -6.04
CA LEU A 118 8.66 -9.55 -6.48
C LEU A 118 8.63 -10.55 -5.32
N VAL A 119 9.71 -10.65 -4.53
CA VAL A 119 9.78 -11.56 -3.39
C VAL A 119 8.76 -11.16 -2.32
N GLY A 120 8.70 -9.86 -1.97
CA GLY A 120 7.74 -9.40 -0.97
C GLY A 120 6.28 -9.59 -1.41
N PHE A 121 5.99 -9.32 -2.68
CA PHE A 121 4.66 -9.57 -3.25
C PHE A 121 4.31 -11.06 -3.23
N ALA A 122 5.25 -11.94 -3.58
CA ALA A 122 5.05 -13.39 -3.50
C ALA A 122 4.79 -13.86 -2.06
N MET A 123 5.53 -13.33 -1.07
CA MET A 123 5.29 -13.62 0.35
C MET A 123 3.93 -13.10 0.85
N GLY A 124 3.50 -11.93 0.37
CA GLY A 124 2.19 -11.37 0.68
C GLY A 124 1.05 -12.18 0.07
N LEU A 125 1.17 -12.58 -1.20
CA LEU A 125 0.22 -13.48 -1.84
C LEU A 125 0.17 -14.85 -1.17
N PHE A 126 1.32 -15.39 -0.77
CA PHE A 126 1.41 -16.64 -0.03
C PHE A 126 0.63 -16.58 1.29
N ARG A 127 0.79 -15.48 2.05
CA ARG A 127 0.02 -15.23 3.28
C ARG A 127 -1.47 -15.15 3.01
N LEU A 128 -1.87 -14.39 1.99
CA LEU A 128 -3.28 -14.24 1.60
C LEU A 128 -3.88 -15.59 1.19
N ALA A 129 -3.14 -16.42 0.46
CA ALA A 129 -3.58 -17.75 0.04
C ALA A 129 -3.76 -18.73 1.22
N ILE A 130 -2.99 -18.56 2.29
CA ILE A 130 -3.15 -19.34 3.53
C ILE A 130 -4.34 -18.84 4.34
N ASP A 131 -4.54 -17.53 4.43
CA ASP A 131 -5.61 -16.96 5.26
C ASP A 131 -7.00 -17.14 4.62
N THR A 132 -7.10 -17.03 3.30
CA THR A 132 -8.39 -17.01 2.58
C THR A 132 -9.26 -18.26 2.84
N PRO A 133 -8.74 -19.51 2.79
CA PRO A 133 -9.54 -20.71 3.08
C PRO A 133 -10.09 -20.76 4.51
N VAL A 134 -9.28 -20.35 5.49
CA VAL A 134 -9.67 -20.32 6.92
C VAL A 134 -10.72 -19.24 7.17
N ILE A 135 -10.61 -18.11 6.47
CA ILE A 135 -11.58 -17.01 6.52
C ILE A 135 -12.92 -17.42 5.87
N LEU A 136 -12.88 -18.17 4.76
CA LEU A 136 -14.07 -18.57 4.02
C LEU A 136 -14.85 -19.73 4.66
N SER A 137 -14.16 -20.62 5.38
CA SER A 137 -14.77 -21.81 5.96
C SER A 137 -14.36 -21.98 7.41
N GLU A 138 -15.29 -21.78 8.34
CA GLU A 138 -15.07 -21.97 9.78
C GLU A 138 -14.65 -23.41 10.13
N SER A 139 -15.04 -24.38 9.29
CA SER A 139 -14.68 -25.80 9.42
C SER A 139 -13.26 -26.11 8.93
N PHE A 140 -12.67 -25.24 8.10
CA PHE A 140 -11.34 -25.44 7.57
C PHE A 140 -10.30 -24.84 8.51
N LYS A 141 -9.48 -25.70 9.11
CA LYS A 141 -8.31 -25.32 9.90
C LYS A 141 -7.13 -26.17 9.47
N TYR A 142 -5.96 -25.54 9.40
CA TYR A 142 -4.72 -26.28 9.25
C TYR A 142 -4.45 -27.12 10.49
N GLU A 143 -3.80 -28.27 10.29
CA GLU A 143 -3.38 -29.14 11.39
C GLU A 143 -2.48 -28.39 12.36
N GLU A 144 -2.78 -28.48 13.66
CA GLU A 144 -2.04 -27.77 14.70
C GLU A 144 -0.54 -28.14 14.67
N GLY A 145 0.33 -27.13 14.73
CA GLY A 145 1.78 -27.33 14.64
C GLY A 145 2.32 -27.52 13.21
N SER A 146 1.46 -27.66 12.19
CA SER A 146 1.91 -27.66 10.79
C SER A 146 2.48 -26.30 10.37
N PHE A 147 3.33 -26.30 9.34
CA PHE A 147 3.90 -25.06 8.79
C PHE A 147 2.82 -24.03 8.39
N PHE A 148 1.75 -24.49 7.73
CA PHE A 148 0.64 -23.61 7.32
C PHE A 148 -0.15 -23.08 8.53
N TRP A 149 -0.31 -23.87 9.58
CA TRP A 149 -0.93 -23.42 10.83
C TRP A 149 -0.10 -22.35 11.53
N ILE A 150 1.23 -22.51 11.56
CA ILE A 150 2.13 -21.51 12.15
C ILE A 150 1.99 -20.19 11.40
N ILE A 151 2.09 -20.22 10.07
CA ILE A 151 1.94 -19.00 9.26
C ILE A 151 0.57 -18.36 9.50
N ASN A 152 -0.51 -19.16 9.44
CA ASN A 152 -1.88 -18.67 9.67
C ASN A 152 -2.06 -17.97 11.02
N ASN A 153 -1.51 -18.54 12.10
CA ASN A 153 -1.67 -18.02 13.47
C ASN A 153 -0.74 -16.86 13.82
N ILE A 154 0.26 -16.54 13.00
CA ILE A 154 1.09 -15.36 13.20
C ILE A 154 0.23 -14.10 13.02
N PHE A 155 0.23 -13.22 14.02
CA PHE A 155 -0.42 -11.92 13.91
C PHE A 155 0.11 -11.14 12.70
N PHE A 156 -0.80 -10.57 11.90
CA PHE A 156 -0.48 -10.01 10.57
C PHE A 156 0.67 -8.98 10.60
N GLN A 157 0.78 -8.21 11.68
CA GLN A 157 1.84 -7.20 11.83
C GLN A 157 3.23 -7.82 12.01
N TYR A 158 3.35 -8.96 12.70
CA TYR A 158 4.63 -9.67 12.80
C TYR A 158 5.02 -10.28 11.45
N TYR A 159 4.06 -10.81 10.70
CA TYR A 159 4.32 -11.29 9.34
C TYR A 159 4.74 -10.15 8.41
N SER A 160 4.15 -8.97 8.57
CA SER A 160 4.55 -7.74 7.87
C SER A 160 6.01 -7.37 8.11
N LEU A 161 6.49 -7.50 9.35
CA LEU A 161 7.91 -7.32 9.70
C LEU A 161 8.80 -8.38 9.03
N VAL A 162 8.35 -9.63 8.92
CA VAL A 162 9.09 -10.68 8.21
C VAL A 162 9.22 -10.34 6.73
N ILE A 163 8.14 -9.90 6.06
CA ILE A 163 8.20 -9.44 4.67
C ILE A 163 9.17 -8.26 4.54
N PHE A 164 9.08 -7.27 5.44
CA PHE A 164 9.98 -6.12 5.46
C PHE A 164 11.46 -6.54 5.51
N LEU A 165 11.83 -7.41 6.46
CA LEU A 165 13.20 -7.86 6.64
C LEU A 165 13.71 -8.66 5.44
N VAL A 166 12.90 -9.58 4.92
CA VAL A 166 13.26 -10.39 3.75
C VAL A 166 13.39 -9.52 2.50
N SER A 167 12.44 -8.62 2.24
CA SER A 167 12.53 -7.68 1.12
C SER A 167 13.74 -6.77 1.23
N ALA A 168 14.07 -6.26 2.42
CA ALA A 168 15.27 -5.44 2.63
C ALA A 168 16.55 -6.23 2.37
N LEU A 169 16.63 -7.46 2.88
CA LEU A 169 17.76 -8.34 2.63
C LEU A 169 17.93 -8.64 1.14
N VAL A 170 16.85 -9.03 0.45
CA VAL A 170 16.86 -9.29 -1.00
C VAL A 170 17.28 -8.05 -1.78
N MET A 171 16.73 -6.88 -1.43
CA MET A 171 17.08 -5.61 -2.08
C MET A 171 18.57 -5.34 -2.00
N VAL A 172 19.16 -5.49 -0.81
CA VAL A 172 20.59 -5.26 -0.56
C VAL A 172 21.43 -6.32 -1.28
N VAL A 173 21.17 -7.61 -1.07
CA VAL A 173 21.95 -8.71 -1.66
C VAL A 173 21.96 -8.61 -3.19
N VAL A 174 20.78 -8.47 -3.82
CA VAL A 174 20.68 -8.40 -5.29
C VAL A 174 21.30 -7.10 -5.81
N SER A 175 21.11 -5.97 -5.13
CA SER A 175 21.74 -4.72 -5.56
C SER A 175 23.27 -4.81 -5.55
N TYR A 176 23.85 -5.42 -4.51
CA TYR A 176 25.30 -5.55 -4.39
C TYR A 176 25.89 -6.62 -5.30
N ALA A 177 25.12 -7.68 -5.59
CA ALA A 177 25.50 -8.73 -6.55
C ALA A 177 25.36 -8.30 -8.02
N THR A 178 24.65 -7.20 -8.29
CA THR A 178 24.44 -6.67 -9.65
C THR A 178 25.15 -5.33 -9.86
N GLU A 179 25.17 -4.88 -11.12
CA GLU A 179 25.86 -3.67 -11.56
C GLU A 179 25.43 -2.42 -10.79
N GLN A 180 26.37 -1.51 -10.56
CA GLN A 180 26.09 -0.24 -9.90
C GLN A 180 25.17 0.62 -10.78
N PRO A 181 24.20 1.34 -10.17
CA PRO A 181 23.38 2.26 -10.92
C PRO A 181 24.24 3.41 -11.45
N SER A 182 23.93 3.89 -12.66
CA SER A 182 24.65 5.05 -13.21
C SER A 182 24.31 6.31 -12.41
N TYR A 183 25.31 7.17 -12.14
CA TYR A 183 25.10 8.38 -11.34
C TYR A 183 24.03 9.31 -11.93
N GLN A 184 23.93 9.37 -13.27
CA GLN A 184 22.92 10.16 -13.97
C GLN A 184 21.49 9.72 -13.63
N GLN A 185 21.25 8.43 -13.43
CA GLN A 185 19.91 7.91 -13.09
C GLN A 185 19.51 8.21 -11.65
N ILE A 186 20.45 8.39 -10.74
CA ILE A 186 20.20 8.59 -9.31
C ILE A 186 20.43 10.04 -8.85
N SER A 187 20.90 10.92 -9.74
CA SER A 187 21.18 12.33 -9.45
C SER A 187 19.92 13.03 -8.93
N GLY A 188 19.97 13.60 -7.73
CA GLY A 188 18.83 14.27 -7.10
C GLY A 188 17.72 13.35 -6.57
N LEU A 189 17.86 12.02 -6.64
CA LEU A 189 16.85 11.07 -6.15
C LEU A 189 17.18 10.42 -4.79
N THR A 190 18.42 10.55 -4.33
CA THR A 190 18.88 9.98 -3.04
C THR A 190 19.50 11.06 -2.17
N PHE A 191 19.49 10.93 -0.85
CA PHE A 191 20.13 11.90 0.05
C PHE A 191 21.61 12.14 -0.27
N GLY A 192 22.30 11.11 -0.77
CA GLY A 192 23.71 11.20 -1.18
C GLY A 192 23.95 11.85 -2.54
N THR A 193 22.89 12.14 -3.31
CA THR A 193 22.95 12.73 -4.66
C THR A 193 22.21 14.06 -4.78
N VAL A 194 21.67 14.59 -3.66
CA VAL A 194 21.00 15.89 -3.61
C VAL A 194 22.00 17.02 -3.87
N THR A 195 21.68 17.90 -4.80
CA THR A 195 22.50 19.07 -5.13
C THR A 195 22.38 20.17 -4.07
N SER A 196 23.33 21.11 -4.05
CA SER A 196 23.26 22.31 -3.19
C SER A 196 21.98 23.10 -3.42
N ASP A 197 21.55 23.19 -4.68
CA ASP A 197 20.40 24.00 -5.10
C ASP A 197 19.10 23.37 -4.59
N GLN A 198 18.96 22.05 -4.69
CA GLN A 198 17.82 21.32 -4.13
C GLN A 198 17.73 21.43 -2.59
N LYS A 199 18.88 21.46 -1.90
CA LYS A 199 18.91 21.71 -0.45
C LYS A 199 18.46 23.14 -0.11
N ALA A 200 18.85 24.11 -0.93
CA ALA A 200 18.43 25.50 -0.77
C ALA A 200 16.92 25.65 -1.01
N GLU A 201 16.38 25.03 -2.07
CA GLU A 201 14.94 24.99 -2.35
C GLU A 201 14.15 24.34 -1.22
N THR A 202 14.61 23.18 -0.72
CA THR A 202 13.98 22.49 0.41
C THR A 202 14.00 23.35 1.68
N ARG A 203 15.08 24.10 1.91
CA ARG A 203 15.15 25.02 3.05
C ARG A 203 14.23 26.23 2.88
N ALA A 204 14.05 26.69 1.65
CA ALA A 204 13.13 27.79 1.34
C ALA A 204 11.66 27.36 1.39
N SER A 205 11.37 26.05 1.28
CA SER A 205 10.00 25.54 1.22
C SER A 205 9.25 25.57 2.55
N TYR A 206 9.93 25.75 3.69
CA TYR A 206 9.30 25.79 5.00
C TYR A 206 9.75 26.99 5.82
N THR A 207 8.83 27.49 6.63
CA THR A 207 9.01 28.64 7.50
C THR A 207 9.25 28.21 8.94
N LYS A 208 9.67 29.16 9.80
CA LYS A 208 9.74 28.91 11.24
C LYS A 208 8.38 28.58 11.85
N GLY A 209 7.29 29.11 11.29
CA GLY A 209 5.93 28.81 11.73
C GLY A 209 5.56 27.34 11.53
N ASP A 210 5.96 26.76 10.40
CA ASP A 210 5.72 25.34 10.10
C ASP A 210 6.44 24.42 11.08
N VAL A 211 7.68 24.77 11.44
CA VAL A 211 8.48 24.03 12.43
C VAL A 211 7.83 24.09 13.82
N VAL A 212 7.43 25.29 14.27
CA VAL A 212 6.76 25.46 15.57
C VAL A 212 5.45 24.68 15.60
N THR A 213 4.66 24.73 14.54
CA THR A 213 3.39 24.01 14.43
C THR A 213 3.62 22.50 14.46
N THR A 214 4.66 22.00 13.79
CA THR A 214 5.01 20.58 13.80
C THR A 214 5.42 20.13 15.21
N VAL A 215 6.26 20.90 15.91
CA VAL A 215 6.65 20.60 17.30
C VAL A 215 5.42 20.60 18.21
N PHE A 216 4.52 21.58 18.06
CA PHE A 216 3.28 21.63 18.83
C PHE A 216 2.39 20.41 18.60
N VAL A 217 2.20 19.98 17.36
CA VAL A 217 1.43 18.77 17.03
C VAL A 217 2.09 17.52 17.64
N LEU A 218 3.41 17.40 17.58
CA LEU A 218 4.13 16.27 18.20
C LEU A 218 3.96 16.25 19.73
N LEU A 219 3.97 17.41 20.38
CA LEU A 219 3.72 17.52 21.82
C LEU A 219 2.29 17.14 22.18
N LEU A 220 1.29 17.53 21.37
CA LEU A 220 -0.11 17.11 21.58
C LEU A 220 -0.28 15.60 21.43
N ILE A 221 0.36 14.99 20.43
CA ILE A 221 0.35 13.54 20.24
C ILE A 221 0.97 12.85 21.46
N LEU A 222 2.16 13.29 21.90
CA LEU A 222 2.83 12.74 23.07
C LEU A 222 1.97 12.90 24.33
N ALA A 223 1.38 14.07 24.55
CA ALA A 223 0.50 14.33 25.68
C ALA A 223 -0.72 13.41 25.67
N ALA A 224 -1.34 13.18 24.51
CA ALA A 224 -2.44 12.24 24.37
C ALA A 224 -2.01 10.81 24.72
N TYR A 225 -0.86 10.34 24.20
CA TYR A 225 -0.33 9.02 24.53
C TYR A 225 -0.06 8.86 26.02
N LEU A 226 0.56 9.86 26.67
CA LEU A 226 0.85 9.83 28.10
C LEU A 226 -0.42 9.88 28.96
N TYR A 227 -1.43 10.65 28.55
CA TYR A 227 -2.71 10.76 29.25
C TYR A 227 -3.51 9.45 29.23
N PHE A 228 -3.53 8.76 28.07
CA PHE A 228 -4.25 7.50 27.90
C PHE A 228 -3.42 6.26 28.22
N ASN A 229 -2.25 6.40 28.84
CA ASN A 229 -1.40 5.27 29.23
C ASN A 229 -1.81 4.63 30.59
N GLY A 230 -3.09 4.76 30.95
CA GLY A 230 -3.70 4.22 32.17
C GLY A 230 -4.57 3.01 31.88
#